data_AF-A0A832HTR8-F1
#
_entry.id   AF-A0A832HTR8-F1
#
_cell.length_a   1.000
_cell.length_b   1.000
_cell.length_c   1.000
_cell.angle_alpha   90.00
_cell.angle_beta   90.00
_cell.angle_gamma   90.00
#
_symmetry.space_group_name_H-M   'P 1'
#
loop_
_entity.id
_entity.type
_entity.pdbx_description
1 polymer ?
#
loop_
_entity_poly.entity_id
_entity_poly.type
_entity_poly.pdbx_seq_one_letter_code
_entity_poly.pdbx_strand_id
1 'polypeptide(L)'
;MIRSDIKTRLKFRRHCQPFRGAFPISAFAAVFLLLLIFLTFDRPFVYLPGIPARLADYSPPLESNQISVLQIIPPSSFRFNGERIQDFESLEKRLRAEVQTNRQLRLLSIQAPPSVEPGLMRKVAEMAVALQLLVDLPGSRIDVPSAQNLALITNRLATVLVNLSGQIYYEHQVVPPEKLKAQLAAAQRQAGRPLTLFVLADKAAPYDVLVKIGDAARLAGIQEMLLATRPEPFIHSRP
;
A
#
# COMPACT_ATOMS: atom_id res chain seq x y z
N MET A 1 80.36 42.70 -43.70
CA MET A 1 80.56 43.48 -42.46
C MET A 1 79.48 44.55 -42.46
N ILE A 2 78.48 44.60 -41.57
CA ILE A 2 78.54 44.66 -40.10
C ILE A 2 77.22 44.13 -39.50
N ARG A 3 77.34 43.38 -38.40
CA ARG A 3 76.32 42.91 -37.44
C ARG A 3 75.89 44.06 -36.51
N SER A 4 74.62 44.09 -36.09
CA SER A 4 74.13 44.80 -34.87
C SER A 4 72.62 44.50 -34.74
N ASP A 5 72.16 43.46 -34.07
CA ASP A 5 72.02 43.25 -32.60
C ASP A 5 71.18 44.33 -31.88
N ILE A 6 69.86 44.12 -31.77
CA ILE A 6 69.01 44.83 -30.79
C ILE A 6 68.15 43.82 -30.03
N LYS A 7 68.69 43.41 -28.89
CA LYS A 7 68.06 42.61 -27.84
C LYS A 7 66.94 43.43 -27.17
N THR A 8 65.68 43.16 -27.49
CA THR A 8 64.53 43.85 -26.90
C THR A 8 64.34 43.39 -25.45
N ARG A 9 64.64 44.25 -24.47
CA ARG A 9 64.32 44.00 -23.05
C ARG A 9 62.81 44.15 -22.84
N LEU A 10 62.12 43.06 -22.51
CA LEU A 10 60.75 43.09 -21.98
C LEU A 10 60.75 43.81 -20.63
N LYS A 11 60.25 45.05 -20.62
CA LYS A 11 60.14 45.90 -19.43
C LYS A 11 58.78 45.64 -18.79
N PHE A 12 58.71 44.74 -17.81
CA PHE A 12 57.48 44.47 -17.06
C PHE A 12 57.09 45.68 -16.19
N ARG A 13 55.84 46.15 -16.32
CA ARG A 13 55.28 47.20 -15.46
C ARG A 13 55.18 46.69 -14.03
N ARG A 14 55.97 47.28 -13.11
CA ARG A 14 56.03 46.91 -11.68
C ARG A 14 54.95 47.54 -10.81
N HIS A 15 53.93 48.16 -11.42
CA HIS A 15 52.88 48.86 -10.69
C HIS A 15 51.57 48.08 -10.81
N CYS A 16 51.43 47.01 -10.04
CA CYS A 16 50.12 46.43 -9.75
C CYS A 16 49.41 47.39 -8.80
N GLN A 17 48.48 48.19 -9.32
CA GLN A 17 47.54 48.89 -8.45
C GLN A 17 46.57 47.83 -7.90
N PRO A 18 46.47 47.65 -6.57
CA PRO A 18 45.55 46.68 -6.01
C PRO A 18 44.13 47.06 -6.43
N PHE A 19 43.43 46.11 -7.05
CA PHE A 19 42.05 46.28 -7.51
C PHE A 19 41.15 46.62 -6.31
N ARG A 20 40.76 47.90 -6.19
CA ARG A 20 39.83 48.41 -5.17
C ARG A 20 38.39 48.43 -5.70
N GLY A 21 37.98 47.35 -6.37
CA GLY A 21 36.58 47.20 -6.78
C GLY A 21 35.71 46.84 -5.58
N ALA A 22 34.50 47.40 -5.51
CA ALA A 22 33.52 47.00 -4.51
C ALA A 22 33.23 45.50 -4.64
N PHE A 23 33.32 44.77 -3.52
CA PHE A 23 33.01 43.35 -3.51
C PHE A 23 31.54 43.13 -3.93
N PRO A 24 31.26 42.33 -4.97
CA PRO A 24 29.90 42.15 -5.46
C PRO A 24 29.10 41.24 -4.52
N ILE A 25 28.63 41.82 -3.41
CA ILE A 25 27.81 41.15 -2.38
C ILE A 25 26.58 40.46 -3.00
N SER A 26 26.06 41.01 -4.10
CA SER A 26 24.93 40.45 -4.85
C SER A 26 25.18 39.03 -5.39
N ALA A 27 26.38 38.75 -5.91
CA ALA A 27 26.72 37.43 -6.44
C ALA A 27 26.77 36.38 -5.32
N PHE A 28 27.31 36.75 -4.16
CA PHE A 28 27.36 35.89 -2.99
C PHE A 28 25.96 35.65 -2.40
N ALA A 29 25.14 36.69 -2.30
CA ALA A 29 23.76 36.58 -1.82
C ALA A 29 22.93 35.67 -2.74
N ALA A 30 23.11 35.75 -4.06
CA ALA A 30 22.40 34.89 -5.01
C ALA A 30 22.75 33.42 -4.86
N VAL A 31 24.05 33.09 -4.75
CA VAL A 31 24.50 31.70 -4.53
C VAL A 31 24.05 31.18 -3.17
N PHE A 32 24.15 32.00 -2.12
CA PHE A 32 23.69 31.62 -0.78
C PHE A 32 22.18 31.36 -0.73
N LEU A 33 21.38 32.23 -1.35
CA LEU A 33 19.93 32.06 -1.46
C LEU A 33 19.59 30.77 -2.22
N LEU A 34 20.26 30.51 -3.34
CA LEU A 34 20.06 29.31 -4.15
C LEU A 34 20.39 28.04 -3.36
N LEU A 35 21.47 28.07 -2.57
CA LEU A 35 21.89 26.98 -1.69
C LEU A 35 20.88 26.77 -0.55
N LEU A 36 20.35 27.85 0.03
CA LEU A 36 19.30 27.81 1.05
C LEU A 36 17.99 27.24 0.50
N ILE A 37 17.61 27.61 -0.73
CA ILE A 37 16.48 27.01 -1.44
C ILE A 37 16.72 25.51 -1.61
N PHE A 38 17.85 25.08 -2.17
CA PHE A 38 18.14 23.65 -2.33
C PHE A 38 18.14 22.88 -1.01
N LEU A 39 18.73 23.43 0.05
CA LEU A 39 18.69 22.81 1.38
C LEU A 39 17.29 22.76 1.99
N THR A 40 16.44 23.75 1.71
CA THR A 40 15.06 23.79 2.20
C THR A 40 14.15 22.83 1.43
N PHE A 41 14.43 22.63 0.14
CA PHE A 41 13.65 21.77 -0.76
C PHE A 41 14.24 20.36 -0.96
N ASP A 42 15.31 19.97 -0.24
CA ASP A 42 15.93 18.64 -0.33
C ASP A 42 15.04 17.50 0.20
N ARG A 43 13.80 17.80 0.62
CA ARG A 43 12.82 16.76 0.89
C ARG A 43 12.18 16.34 -0.42
N PRO A 44 12.39 15.09 -0.87
CA PRO A 44 11.70 14.60 -2.05
C PRO A 44 10.20 14.54 -1.71
N PHE A 45 9.42 15.46 -2.27
CA PHE A 45 7.97 15.36 -2.34
C PHE A 45 7.61 14.21 -3.27
N VAL A 46 7.81 12.96 -2.82
CA VAL A 46 7.31 11.80 -3.54
C VAL A 46 5.85 11.63 -3.15
N TYR A 47 4.98 12.26 -3.92
CA TYR A 47 3.56 11.95 -3.88
C TYR A 47 3.38 10.55 -4.49
N LEU A 48 3.20 9.54 -3.64
CA LEU A 48 2.69 8.25 -4.10
C LEU A 48 1.16 8.31 -4.03
N PRO A 49 0.46 8.49 -5.17
CA PRO A 49 -0.99 8.31 -5.16
C PRO A 49 -1.25 6.88 -4.70
N GLY A 50 -2.14 6.69 -3.73
CA GLY A 50 -2.52 5.36 -3.30
C GLY A 50 -3.32 5.35 -2.00
N ILE A 51 -4.28 4.44 -1.90
CA ILE A 51 -5.02 4.18 -0.67
C ILE A 51 -4.29 3.05 0.07
N PRO A 52 -3.79 3.28 1.29
CA PRO A 52 -3.20 2.22 2.09
C PRO A 52 -4.28 1.23 2.54
N ALA A 53 -3.98 -0.05 2.36
CA ALA A 53 -4.74 -1.18 2.84
C ALA A 53 -3.82 -2.01 3.73
N ARG A 54 -4.25 -2.25 4.97
CA ARG A 54 -3.60 -3.20 5.86
C ARG A 54 -4.12 -4.59 5.54
N LEU A 55 -3.20 -5.47 5.16
CA LEU A 55 -3.49 -6.88 4.99
C LEU A 55 -3.49 -7.50 6.39
N ALA A 56 -4.65 -7.98 6.84
CA ALA A 56 -4.79 -8.60 8.15
C ALA A 56 -3.83 -9.80 8.28
N ASP A 57 -3.35 -10.05 9.51
CA ASP A 57 -2.39 -11.11 9.80
C ASP A 57 -2.90 -12.47 9.30
N TYR A 58 -2.05 -13.17 8.54
CA TYR A 58 -2.35 -14.50 8.04
C TYR A 58 -2.50 -15.49 9.21
N SER A 59 -3.73 -15.88 9.50
CA SER A 59 -3.99 -17.09 10.29
C SER A 59 -4.09 -18.28 9.34
N PRO A 60 -3.38 -19.40 9.59
CA PRO A 60 -3.48 -20.59 8.75
C PRO A 60 -4.94 -21.07 8.70
N PRO A 61 -5.37 -21.71 7.60
CA PRO A 61 -6.72 -22.24 7.49
C PRO A 61 -6.95 -23.20 8.65
N LEU A 62 -7.85 -22.82 9.55
CA LEU A 62 -8.31 -23.70 10.62
C LEU A 62 -8.95 -24.92 9.96
N GLU A 63 -8.76 -26.10 10.53
CA GLU A 63 -9.39 -27.32 10.01
C GLU A 63 -10.91 -27.13 9.95
N SER A 64 -11.58 -27.69 8.94
CA SER A 64 -13.02 -27.49 8.71
C SER A 64 -13.90 -27.82 9.93
N ASN A 65 -13.42 -28.63 10.87
CA ASN A 65 -14.14 -28.95 12.11
C ASN A 65 -14.08 -27.83 13.19
N GLN A 66 -13.25 -26.82 12.97
CA GLN A 66 -13.03 -25.69 13.87
C GLN A 66 -13.68 -24.39 13.36
N ILE A 67 -14.24 -24.42 12.14
CA ILE A 67 -14.86 -23.29 11.46
C ILE A 67 -16.36 -23.57 11.33
N SER A 68 -17.20 -22.69 11.87
CA SER A 68 -18.61 -22.64 11.49
C SER A 68 -18.89 -21.43 10.63
N VAL A 69 -19.72 -21.61 9.60
CA VAL A 69 -20.09 -20.56 8.66
C VAL A 69 -21.48 -20.05 9.01
N LEU A 70 -21.57 -18.75 9.26
CA LEU A 70 -22.82 -18.02 9.52
C LEU A 70 -23.11 -17.08 8.36
N GLN A 71 -24.13 -17.38 7.57
CA GLN A 71 -24.64 -16.51 6.52
C GLN A 71 -25.81 -15.68 7.02
N ILE A 72 -25.77 -14.36 6.84
CA ILE A 72 -26.86 -13.46 7.16
C ILE A 72 -27.70 -13.24 5.90
N ILE A 73 -28.98 -13.57 5.96
CA ILE A 73 -29.94 -13.44 4.86
C ILE A 73 -30.99 -12.38 5.27
N PRO A 74 -30.98 -11.20 4.64
CA PRO A 74 -31.97 -10.15 4.88
C PRO A 74 -33.41 -10.68 4.69
N PRO A 75 -34.40 -10.20 5.45
CA PRO A 75 -34.32 -9.10 6.43
C PRO A 75 -33.75 -9.48 7.80
N SER A 76 -33.91 -10.73 8.24
CA SER A 76 -33.56 -11.13 9.62
C SER A 76 -33.26 -12.63 9.79
N SER A 77 -33.04 -13.37 8.70
CA SER A 77 -32.80 -14.81 8.78
C SER A 77 -31.31 -15.14 8.72
N PHE A 78 -30.92 -16.23 9.34
CA PHE A 78 -29.54 -16.69 9.41
C PHE A 78 -29.44 -18.08 8.81
N ARG A 79 -28.31 -18.43 8.20
CA ARG A 79 -27.96 -19.81 7.90
C ARG A 79 -26.69 -20.16 8.64
N PHE A 80 -26.78 -21.15 9.52
CA PHE A 80 -25.63 -21.65 10.28
C PHE A 80 -25.31 -23.06 9.81
N ASN A 81 -24.11 -23.27 9.27
CA ASN A 81 -23.69 -24.56 8.69
C ASN A 81 -24.71 -25.15 7.69
N GLY A 82 -25.38 -24.28 6.93
CA GLY A 82 -26.39 -24.65 5.93
C GLY A 82 -27.84 -24.72 6.44
N GLU A 83 -28.05 -24.81 7.76
CA GLU A 83 -29.36 -24.85 8.42
C GLU A 83 -29.96 -23.46 8.54
N ARG A 84 -31.23 -23.27 8.16
CA ARG A 84 -31.90 -21.97 8.19
C ARG A 84 -32.51 -21.69 9.56
N ILE A 85 -32.15 -20.56 10.14
CA ILE A 85 -32.60 -20.06 11.42
C ILE A 85 -33.35 -18.76 11.19
N GLN A 86 -34.57 -18.63 11.73
CA GLN A 86 -35.45 -17.51 11.43
C GLN A 86 -35.19 -16.28 12.32
N ASP A 87 -34.66 -16.50 13.53
CA ASP A 87 -34.51 -15.46 14.54
C ASP A 87 -33.12 -15.46 15.19
N PHE A 88 -32.72 -14.28 15.69
CA PHE A 88 -31.44 -14.10 16.38
C PHE A 88 -31.36 -14.91 17.69
N GLU A 89 -32.45 -14.99 18.45
CA GLU A 89 -32.48 -15.76 19.72
C GLU A 89 -32.27 -17.26 19.48
N SER A 90 -32.83 -17.78 18.38
CA SER A 90 -32.65 -19.16 17.94
C SER A 90 -31.21 -19.42 17.46
N LEU A 91 -30.59 -18.43 16.81
CA LEU A 91 -29.17 -18.47 16.44
C LEU A 91 -28.28 -18.54 17.68
N GLU A 92 -28.53 -17.70 18.69
CA GLU A 92 -27.75 -17.68 19.92
C GLU A 92 -27.83 -19.02 20.65
N LYS A 93 -29.04 -19.56 20.83
CA LYS A 93 -29.25 -20.87 21.47
C LYS A 93 -28.52 -21.98 20.72
N ARG A 94 -28.59 -21.98 19.39
CA ARG A 94 -27.91 -22.98 18.55
C ARG A 94 -26.40 -22.85 18.64
N LEU A 95 -25.85 -21.64 18.51
CA LEU A 95 -24.42 -21.39 18.59
C LEU A 95 -23.88 -21.73 19.98
N ARG A 96 -24.62 -21.43 21.05
CA ARG A 96 -24.25 -21.82 22.42
C ARG A 96 -24.23 -23.33 22.60
N ALA A 97 -25.23 -24.04 22.07
CA ALA A 97 -25.26 -25.50 22.09
C ALA A 97 -24.10 -26.08 21.28
N GLU A 98 -23.75 -25.47 20.15
CA GLU A 98 -22.63 -25.89 19.30
C GLU A 98 -21.28 -25.68 20.00
N VAL A 99 -21.05 -24.54 20.63
CA VAL A 99 -19.83 -24.26 21.42
C VAL A 99 -19.68 -25.25 22.59
N GLN A 100 -20.79 -25.62 23.23
CA GLN A 100 -20.78 -26.59 24.33
C GLN A 100 -20.54 -28.03 23.85
N THR A 101 -21.13 -28.40 22.71
CA THR A 101 -21.04 -29.76 22.14
C THR A 101 -19.73 -29.98 21.42
N ASN A 102 -19.28 -28.99 20.66
CA ASN A 102 -18.07 -28.99 19.86
C ASN A 102 -17.01 -28.05 20.46
N ARG A 103 -16.24 -28.58 21.43
CA ARG A 103 -15.12 -27.86 22.09
C ARG A 103 -13.99 -27.43 21.14
N GLN A 104 -14.03 -27.85 19.87
CA GLN A 104 -13.04 -27.47 18.86
C GLN A 104 -13.50 -26.27 18.01
N LEU A 105 -14.75 -25.83 18.14
CA LEU A 105 -15.23 -24.63 17.46
C LEU A 105 -14.46 -23.42 17.99
N ARG A 106 -13.63 -22.83 17.13
CA ARG A 106 -12.78 -21.68 17.48
C ARG A 106 -13.03 -20.47 16.60
N LEU A 107 -13.56 -20.66 15.40
CA LEU A 107 -13.79 -19.59 14.43
C LEU A 107 -15.22 -19.60 13.91
N LEU A 108 -15.84 -18.43 13.94
CA LEU A 108 -17.10 -18.13 13.28
C LEU A 108 -16.80 -17.23 12.07
N SER A 109 -17.00 -17.77 10.86
CA SER A 109 -16.91 -16.98 9.63
C SER A 109 -18.28 -16.37 9.35
N ILE A 110 -18.37 -15.04 9.42
CA ILE A 110 -19.60 -14.30 9.17
C ILE A 110 -19.63 -13.89 7.71
N GLN A 111 -20.64 -14.33 6.97
CA GLN A 111 -20.89 -13.95 5.59
C GLN A 111 -22.15 -13.10 5.54
N ALA A 112 -21.98 -11.82 5.29
CA ALA A 112 -23.08 -10.86 5.27
C ALA A 112 -23.09 -10.10 3.94
N PRO A 113 -24.25 -9.97 3.25
CA PRO A 113 -24.39 -9.04 2.14
C PRO A 113 -24.28 -7.59 2.64
N PRO A 114 -23.84 -6.64 1.78
CA PRO A 114 -23.65 -5.24 2.16
C PRO A 114 -24.96 -4.53 2.56
N SER A 115 -26.11 -5.14 2.28
CA SER A 115 -27.45 -4.64 2.63
C SER A 115 -27.87 -4.90 4.08
N VAL A 116 -27.05 -5.60 4.88
CA VAL A 116 -27.35 -5.90 6.28
C VAL A 116 -27.21 -4.65 7.15
N GLU A 117 -28.16 -4.45 8.06
CA GLU A 117 -28.12 -3.34 9.02
C GLU A 117 -26.86 -3.42 9.92
N PRO A 118 -26.06 -2.35 10.05
CA PRO A 118 -24.85 -2.35 10.89
C PRO A 118 -25.09 -2.76 12.34
N GLY A 119 -26.28 -2.44 12.89
CA GLY A 119 -26.68 -2.84 14.24
C GLY A 119 -26.77 -4.36 14.42
N LEU A 120 -27.22 -5.09 13.40
CA LEU A 120 -27.31 -6.54 13.44
C LEU A 120 -25.92 -7.19 13.38
N MET A 121 -25.04 -6.69 12.51
CA MET A 121 -23.64 -7.15 12.44
C MET A 121 -22.92 -6.99 13.77
N ARG A 122 -23.12 -5.85 14.45
CA ARG A 122 -22.52 -5.60 15.76
C ARG A 122 -23.02 -6.58 16.81
N LYS A 123 -24.33 -6.85 16.86
CA LYS A 123 -24.91 -7.84 17.79
C LYS A 123 -24.37 -9.26 17.56
N VAL A 124 -24.23 -9.68 16.30
CA VAL A 124 -23.66 -10.98 15.96
C VAL A 124 -22.18 -11.07 16.39
N ALA A 125 -21.41 -10.02 16.14
CA ALA A 125 -20.00 -9.95 16.55
C ALA A 125 -19.85 -9.96 18.09
N GLU A 126 -20.65 -9.18 18.81
CA GLU A 126 -20.69 -9.14 20.28
C GLU A 126 -21.05 -10.51 20.87
N MET A 127 -22.05 -11.19 20.29
CA MET A 127 -22.42 -12.56 20.68
C MET A 127 -21.27 -13.54 20.48
N ALA A 128 -20.60 -13.51 19.33
CA ALA A 128 -19.48 -14.40 19.05
C ALA A 128 -18.31 -14.16 20.01
N VAL A 129 -18.01 -12.90 20.33
CA VAL A 129 -17.00 -12.52 21.33
C VAL A 129 -17.40 -13.01 22.73
N ALA A 130 -18.67 -12.88 23.12
CA ALA A 130 -19.18 -13.38 24.39
C ALA A 130 -19.06 -14.91 24.53
N LEU A 131 -19.15 -15.62 23.41
CA LEU A 131 -18.95 -17.08 23.33
C LEU A 131 -17.47 -17.48 23.14
N GLN A 132 -16.54 -16.53 23.24
CA GLN A 132 -15.09 -16.75 23.05
C GLN A 132 -14.72 -17.33 21.68
N LEU A 133 -15.53 -17.04 20.65
CA LEU A 133 -15.25 -17.41 19.27
C LEU A 133 -14.41 -16.31 18.60
N LEU A 134 -13.40 -16.73 17.83
CA LEU A 134 -12.75 -15.84 16.87
C LEU A 134 -13.77 -15.50 15.76
N VAL A 135 -13.78 -14.26 15.31
CA VAL A 135 -14.70 -13.79 14.27
C VAL A 135 -13.89 -13.43 13.03
N ASP A 136 -14.18 -14.09 11.92
CA ASP A 136 -13.73 -13.67 10.60
C ASP A 136 -14.83 -12.83 9.94
N LEU A 137 -14.57 -11.54 9.81
CA LEU A 137 -15.48 -10.59 9.19
C LEU A 137 -15.16 -10.47 7.70
N PRO A 138 -16.18 -10.38 6.82
CA PRO A 138 -15.95 -10.23 5.41
C PRO A 138 -15.48 -8.79 5.14
N GLY A 139 -14.22 -8.61 4.75
CA GLY A 139 -13.66 -7.34 4.30
C GLY A 139 -12.31 -6.99 4.93
N SER A 140 -11.41 -6.39 4.14
CA SER A 140 -10.16 -5.80 4.62
C SER A 140 -10.40 -4.36 5.08
N ARG A 141 -9.75 -3.95 6.18
CA ARG A 141 -9.77 -2.54 6.61
C ARG A 141 -8.97 -1.70 5.61
N ILE A 142 -9.66 -0.81 4.93
CA ILE A 142 -9.06 0.23 4.11
C ILE A 142 -8.86 1.45 5.00
N ASP A 143 -7.61 1.86 5.20
CA ASP A 143 -7.29 3.07 5.93
C ASP A 143 -7.37 4.24 4.95
N VAL A 144 -8.38 5.09 5.10
CA VAL A 144 -8.49 6.32 4.28
C VAL A 144 -7.50 7.34 4.84
N PRO A 145 -6.53 7.83 4.05
CA PRO A 145 -5.54 8.75 4.56
C PRO A 145 -6.19 10.11 4.86
N SER A 146 -5.97 10.65 6.06
CA SER A 146 -6.20 12.07 6.34
C SER A 146 -5.05 12.89 5.76
N ALA A 147 -5.27 14.18 5.46
CA ALA A 147 -4.27 15.05 4.81
C ALA A 147 -2.89 15.12 5.51
N GLN A 148 -2.80 14.69 6.78
CA GLN A 148 -1.57 14.62 7.57
C GLN A 148 -0.83 13.26 7.44
N ASN A 149 -1.52 12.21 7.00
CA ASN A 149 -1.01 10.84 6.81
C ASN A 149 -0.79 10.49 5.33
N LEU A 150 -0.42 11.47 4.51
CA LEU A 150 0.24 11.22 3.23
C LEU A 150 1.63 10.65 3.53
N ALA A 151 1.65 9.40 3.97
CA ALA A 151 2.80 8.73 4.53
C ALA A 151 3.90 8.65 3.48
N LEU A 152 5.03 9.27 3.79
CA LEU A 152 6.32 8.94 3.21
C LEU A 152 6.55 7.45 3.47
N ILE A 153 6.47 6.63 2.42
CA ILE A 153 6.77 5.21 2.55
C ILE A 153 8.28 5.09 2.75
N THR A 154 8.69 4.80 3.98
CA THR A 154 10.10 4.54 4.32
C THR A 154 10.50 3.09 4.06
N ASN A 155 9.51 2.22 3.85
CA ASN A 155 9.67 0.80 3.58
C ASN A 155 10.10 0.55 2.13
N ARG A 156 10.74 -0.60 1.90
CA ARG A 156 11.14 -1.02 0.55
C ARG A 156 9.86 -1.34 -0.25
N LEU A 157 9.79 -0.81 -1.47
CA LEU A 157 8.62 -0.95 -2.33
C LEU A 157 8.78 -2.13 -3.29
N ALA A 158 7.76 -2.96 -3.37
CA ALA A 158 7.54 -3.88 -4.48
C ALA A 158 6.39 -3.35 -5.33
N THR A 159 6.62 -3.09 -6.61
CA THR A 159 5.58 -2.56 -7.50
C THR A 159 4.99 -3.66 -8.35
N VAL A 160 3.67 -3.78 -8.32
CA VAL A 160 2.87 -4.65 -9.19
C VAL A 160 1.98 -3.78 -10.05
N LEU A 161 2.00 -4.02 -11.36
CA LEU A 161 1.13 -3.33 -12.31
C LEU A 161 -0.01 -4.26 -12.73
N VAL A 162 -1.21 -3.72 -12.88
CA VAL A 162 -2.36 -4.43 -13.44
C VAL A 162 -2.88 -3.63 -14.63
N ASN A 163 -3.04 -4.29 -15.78
CA ASN A 163 -3.64 -3.67 -16.96
C ASN A 163 -5.15 -3.91 -17.04
N LEU A 164 -5.80 -3.30 -18.03
CA LEU A 164 -7.24 -3.45 -18.32
C LEU A 164 -7.68 -4.90 -18.50
N SER A 165 -6.82 -5.75 -19.06
CA SER A 165 -7.09 -7.17 -19.28
C SER A 165 -6.92 -8.03 -18.02
N GLY A 166 -6.55 -7.43 -16.88
CA GLY A 166 -6.26 -8.15 -15.65
C GLY A 166 -4.91 -8.87 -15.64
N GLN A 167 -4.03 -8.58 -16.61
CA GLN A 167 -2.68 -9.13 -16.62
C GLN A 167 -1.83 -8.42 -15.57
N ILE A 168 -1.11 -9.22 -14.79
CA ILE A 168 -0.26 -8.77 -13.70
C ILE A 168 1.16 -8.67 -14.22
N TYR A 169 1.82 -7.55 -13.95
CA TYR A 169 3.24 -7.37 -14.23
C TYR A 169 4.01 -7.12 -12.94
N TYR A 170 5.14 -7.81 -12.80
CA TYR A 170 6.07 -7.67 -11.68
C TYR A 170 7.50 -7.74 -12.24
N GLU A 171 8.37 -6.81 -11.82
CA GLU A 171 9.75 -6.69 -12.32
C GLU A 171 9.87 -6.73 -13.86
N HIS A 172 8.99 -6.00 -14.55
CA HIS A 172 8.93 -5.91 -16.02
C HIS A 172 8.51 -7.21 -16.74
N GLN A 173 7.98 -8.20 -16.04
CA GLN A 173 7.53 -9.46 -16.62
C GLN A 173 6.04 -9.69 -16.35
N VAL A 174 5.34 -10.35 -17.28
CA VAL A 174 3.97 -10.83 -17.05
C VAL A 174 4.04 -12.03 -16.12
N VAL A 175 3.36 -11.94 -14.98
CA VAL A 175 3.40 -12.96 -13.93
C VAL A 175 2.01 -13.55 -13.72
N PRO A 176 1.83 -14.88 -13.85
CA PRO A 176 0.59 -15.53 -13.47
C PRO A 176 0.31 -15.36 -11.97
N PRO A 177 -0.96 -15.22 -11.54
CA PRO A 177 -1.33 -15.03 -10.13
C PRO A 177 -0.72 -16.09 -9.19
N GLU A 178 -0.64 -17.33 -9.66
CA GLU A 178 -0.09 -18.46 -8.90
C GLU A 178 1.41 -18.32 -8.62
N LYS A 179 2.17 -17.72 -9.56
CA LYS A 179 3.61 -17.50 -9.43
C LYS A 179 3.95 -16.24 -8.66
N LEU A 180 3.02 -15.27 -8.61
CA LEU A 180 3.21 -14.00 -7.92
C LEU A 180 3.53 -14.20 -6.44
N LYS A 181 2.83 -15.11 -5.75
CA LYS A 181 3.09 -15.43 -4.33
C LYS A 181 4.56 -15.81 -4.09
N ALA A 182 5.09 -16.71 -4.90
CA ALA A 182 6.45 -17.22 -4.72
C ALA A 182 7.49 -16.10 -4.93
N GLN A 183 7.26 -15.23 -5.91
CA GLN A 183 8.13 -14.09 -6.20
C GLN A 183 8.06 -13.03 -5.10
N LEU A 184 6.87 -12.67 -4.64
CA LEU A 184 6.68 -11.73 -3.52
C LEU A 184 7.30 -12.29 -2.22
N ALA A 185 7.18 -13.59 -1.97
CA ALA A 185 7.80 -14.22 -0.80
C ALA A 185 9.33 -14.21 -0.88
N ALA A 186 9.90 -14.40 -2.09
CA ALA A 186 11.34 -14.27 -2.30
C ALA A 186 11.80 -12.82 -2.06
N ALA A 187 11.06 -11.83 -2.59
CA ALA A 187 11.34 -10.42 -2.40
C ALA A 187 11.26 -10.01 -0.93
N GLN A 188 10.25 -10.49 -0.18
CA GLN A 188 10.12 -10.25 1.26
C GLN A 188 11.31 -10.80 2.04
N ARG A 189 11.77 -12.02 1.73
CA ARG A 189 12.95 -12.62 2.37
C ARG A 189 14.24 -11.87 2.05
N GLN A 190 14.39 -11.39 0.82
CA GLN A 190 15.56 -10.62 0.37
C GLN A 190 15.58 -9.20 0.92
N ALA A 191 14.42 -8.61 1.21
CA ALA A 191 14.33 -7.23 1.69
C ALA A 191 14.91 -7.06 3.10
N GLY A 192 14.86 -8.10 3.95
CA GLY A 192 15.36 -8.06 5.34
C GLY A 192 14.65 -7.05 6.25
N ARG A 193 13.61 -6.37 5.74
CA ARG A 193 12.76 -5.35 6.38
C ARG A 193 11.34 -5.48 5.82
N PRO A 194 10.31 -4.91 6.46
CA PRO A 194 8.94 -4.93 5.95
C PRO A 194 8.88 -4.37 4.52
N LEU A 195 8.31 -5.14 3.60
CA LEU A 195 8.04 -4.72 2.23
C LEU A 195 6.63 -4.13 2.18
N THR A 196 6.47 -3.01 1.49
CA THR A 196 5.17 -2.45 1.16
C THR A 196 4.88 -2.76 -0.31
N LEU A 197 3.73 -3.36 -0.58
CA LEU A 197 3.29 -3.66 -1.95
C LEU A 197 2.58 -2.45 -2.57
N PHE A 198 3.08 -1.93 -3.67
CA PHE A 198 2.45 -0.86 -4.45
C PHE A 198 1.76 -1.45 -5.67
N VAL A 199 0.42 -1.46 -5.67
CA VAL A 199 -0.40 -1.97 -6.77
C VAL A 199 -0.89 -0.81 -7.62
N LEU A 200 -0.31 -0.68 -8.81
CA LEU A 200 -0.73 0.27 -9.84
C LEU A 200 -1.69 -0.42 -10.80
N ALA A 201 -2.98 -0.23 -10.57
CA ALA A 201 -4.02 -0.79 -11.40
C ALA A 201 -4.51 0.21 -12.44
N ASP A 202 -5.00 -0.29 -13.57
CA ASP A 202 -5.87 0.49 -14.42
C ASP A 202 -7.21 0.77 -13.71
N LYS A 203 -7.88 1.88 -14.03
CA LYS A 203 -9.17 2.27 -13.45
C LYS A 203 -10.25 1.21 -13.71
N ALA A 204 -10.19 0.52 -14.84
CA ALA A 204 -11.12 -0.56 -15.19
C ALA A 204 -10.54 -1.96 -14.95
N ALA A 205 -9.49 -2.09 -14.13
CA ALA A 205 -8.96 -3.40 -13.77
C ALA A 205 -10.03 -4.23 -13.04
N PRO A 206 -10.18 -5.53 -13.36
CA PRO A 206 -11.14 -6.40 -12.68
C PRO A 206 -10.85 -6.49 -11.18
N TYR A 207 -11.87 -6.26 -10.35
CA TYR A 207 -11.73 -6.26 -8.89
C TYR A 207 -11.19 -7.60 -8.35
N ASP A 208 -11.63 -8.72 -8.92
CA ASP A 208 -11.18 -10.08 -8.53
C ASP A 208 -9.66 -10.26 -8.66
N VAL A 209 -9.02 -9.57 -9.60
CA VAL A 209 -7.56 -9.61 -9.78
C VAL A 209 -6.86 -8.89 -8.63
N LEU A 210 -7.40 -7.75 -8.18
CA LEU A 210 -6.86 -7.01 -7.05
C LEU A 210 -6.97 -7.80 -5.75
N VAL A 211 -8.10 -8.50 -5.54
CA VAL A 211 -8.28 -9.40 -4.38
C VAL A 211 -7.24 -10.52 -4.40
N LYS A 212 -7.03 -11.18 -5.55
CA LYS A 212 -6.01 -12.24 -5.69
C LYS A 212 -4.59 -11.74 -5.44
N ILE A 213 -4.27 -10.50 -5.83
CA ILE A 213 -2.97 -9.88 -5.54
C ILE A 213 -2.83 -9.64 -4.03
N GLY A 214 -3.87 -9.11 -3.38
CA GLY A 214 -3.89 -8.92 -1.93
C GLY A 214 -3.71 -10.23 -1.17
N ASP A 215 -4.38 -11.31 -1.61
CA ASP A 215 -4.23 -12.65 -1.04
C ASP A 215 -2.81 -13.20 -1.23
N ALA A 216 -2.23 -13.05 -2.43
CA ALA A 216 -0.87 -13.48 -2.73
C ALA A 216 0.17 -12.72 -1.88
N ALA A 217 -0.02 -11.42 -1.71
CA ALA A 217 0.82 -10.56 -0.88
C ALA A 217 0.75 -10.97 0.60
N ARG A 218 -0.46 -11.18 1.12
CA ARG A 218 -0.69 -11.66 2.49
C ARG A 218 -0.01 -13.01 2.72
N LEU A 219 -0.19 -13.96 1.80
CA LEU A 219 0.46 -15.27 1.85
C LEU A 219 1.98 -15.22 1.73
N ALA A 220 2.53 -14.13 1.20
CA ALA A 220 3.97 -13.86 1.14
C ALA A 220 4.51 -13.17 2.40
N GLY A 221 3.65 -12.84 3.37
CA GLY A 221 4.01 -12.15 4.61
C GLY A 221 4.08 -10.63 4.49
N ILE A 222 3.52 -10.06 3.42
CA ILE A 222 3.41 -8.61 3.23
C ILE A 222 2.19 -8.11 4.02
N GLN A 223 2.38 -7.08 4.84
CA GLN A 223 1.34 -6.53 5.72
C GLN A 223 0.72 -5.23 5.18
N GLU A 224 1.46 -4.51 4.34
CA GLU A 224 1.04 -3.20 3.82
C GLU A 224 0.91 -3.26 2.30
N MET A 225 -0.24 -2.82 1.79
CA MET A 225 -0.49 -2.65 0.38
C MET A 225 -0.99 -1.22 0.10
N LEU A 226 -0.57 -0.64 -1.01
CA LEU A 226 -1.01 0.67 -1.48
C LEU A 226 -1.63 0.48 -2.85
N LEU A 227 -2.92 0.78 -2.96
CA LEU A 227 -3.65 0.68 -4.21
C LEU A 227 -3.71 2.04 -4.87
N ALA A 228 -3.15 2.17 -6.07
CA ALA A 228 -3.28 3.38 -6.88
C ALA A 228 -3.81 3.07 -8.28
N THR A 229 -4.49 4.06 -8.85
CA THR A 229 -4.83 4.07 -10.26
C THR A 229 -3.79 4.84 -11.05
N ARG A 230 -3.48 4.40 -12.27
CA ARG A 230 -2.69 5.22 -13.19
C ARG A 230 -3.51 6.46 -13.61
N PRO A 231 -2.93 7.68 -13.60
CA PRO A 231 -3.57 8.84 -14.20
C PRO A 231 -3.88 8.53 -15.67
N GLU A 232 -5.01 9.04 -16.17
CA GLU A 232 -5.31 8.94 -17.60
C GLU A 232 -4.15 9.58 -18.39
N PRO A 233 -3.73 8.97 -19.52
CA PRO A 233 -2.76 9.62 -20.39
C PRO A 233 -3.30 11.02 -20.73
N PHE A 234 -2.51 12.08 -20.53
CA PHE A 234 -2.89 13.42 -20.96
C PHE A 234 -3.12 13.40 -22.48
N ILE A 235 -4.37 13.25 -22.92
CA ILE A 235 -4.74 13.44 -24.30
C ILE A 235 -4.79 14.95 -24.49
N HIS A 236 -3.79 15.53 -25.16
CA HIS A 236 -3.87 16.91 -25.63
C HIS A 236 -5.06 17.02 -26.58
N SER A 237 -6.19 17.52 -26.08
CA SER A 237 -7.25 18.05 -26.93
C SER A 237 -6.64 19.21 -27.70
N ARG A 238 -6.39 19.03 -29.01
CA ARG A 238 -6.05 20.15 -29.88
C ARG A 238 -7.26 21.10 -29.91
N PRO A 239 -7.03 22.42 -29.86
CA PRO A 239 -8.08 23.43 -29.91
C PRO A 239 -8.84 23.40 -31.25
#